data_AF-A0A142XUA9-F1
#
_entry.id   AF-A0A142XUA9-F1
#
_cell.length_a   1.000
_cell.length_b   1.000
_cell.length_c   1.000
_cell.angle_alpha   90.00
_cell.angle_beta   90.00
_cell.angle_gamma   90.00
#
_symmetry.space_group_name_H-M   'P 1'
#
loop_
_entity.id
_entity.type
_entity.pdbx_description
1 polymer ?
#
loop_
_entity_poly.entity_id
_entity_poly.type
_entity_poly.pdbx_seq_one_letter_code
_entity_poly.pdbx_strand_id
1 'polypeptide(L)'
;MSDELALLTAIFSHPNEDTPRLMFADWLDENGQPERAEFIRLQIKYHRGSDTNPQAHARLLHLLSVHERKWLGFEVECDVEWHFRRGFPEQLTTNIRNLLEHWERFAAVGSLRDLCVTGGRKRIVEALVQKNWVPSWKRIILHADFAYDGGLIGCEPMIVSLASCPQVSQLEELNLTGFEVSPRAAQALITSEHLAPLARLSFRSVVWSSETRAILSKCFGNRLRA
;
A
#
# COMPACT_ATOMS: atom_id res chain seq x y z
N MET A 1 -2.62 -26.92 -13.08
CA MET A 1 -2.44 -26.42 -11.69
C MET A 1 -0.97 -26.14 -11.33
N SER A 2 0.02 -26.93 -11.77
CA SER A 2 1.44 -26.64 -11.49
C SER A 2 1.94 -25.36 -12.17
N ASP A 3 1.61 -25.16 -13.45
CA ASP A 3 2.20 -24.07 -14.24
C ASP A 3 1.69 -22.69 -13.84
N GLU A 4 0.40 -22.56 -13.54
CA GLU A 4 -0.21 -21.33 -13.02
C GLU A 4 0.47 -20.89 -11.71
N LEU A 5 0.62 -21.81 -10.76
CA LEU A 5 1.27 -21.54 -9.48
C LEU A 5 2.75 -21.17 -9.66
N ALA A 6 3.46 -21.82 -10.59
CA ALA A 6 4.85 -21.50 -10.89
C ALA A 6 4.99 -20.08 -11.49
N LEU A 7 4.10 -19.71 -12.42
CA LEU A 7 4.07 -18.37 -13.01
C LEU A 7 3.74 -17.29 -11.97
N LEU A 8 2.72 -17.52 -11.11
CA LEU A 8 2.39 -16.61 -10.02
C LEU A 8 3.55 -16.47 -9.02
N THR A 9 4.23 -17.58 -8.69
CA THR A 9 5.41 -17.56 -7.81
C THR A 9 6.54 -16.72 -8.42
N ALA A 10 6.78 -16.82 -9.73
CA ALA A 10 7.76 -16.01 -10.43
C ALA A 10 7.39 -14.51 -10.40
N ILE A 11 6.11 -14.18 -10.60
CA ILE A 11 5.63 -12.79 -10.49
C ILE A 11 5.84 -12.22 -9.08
N PHE A 12 5.53 -12.99 -8.03
CA PHE A 12 5.70 -12.55 -6.64
C PHE A 12 7.16 -12.44 -6.22
N SER A 13 8.03 -13.29 -6.77
CA SER A 13 9.48 -13.24 -6.53
C SER A 13 10.16 -12.10 -7.30
N HIS A 14 9.60 -11.72 -8.46
CA HIS A 14 10.11 -10.66 -9.33
C HIS A 14 9.05 -9.57 -9.57
N PRO A 15 8.58 -8.88 -8.51
CA PRO A 15 7.41 -7.99 -8.59
C PRO A 15 7.67 -6.68 -9.34
N ASN A 16 8.90 -6.43 -9.82
CA ASN A 16 9.20 -5.27 -10.67
C ASN A 16 9.43 -5.66 -12.14
N GLU A 17 9.45 -6.94 -12.48
CA GLU A 17 9.73 -7.43 -13.84
C GLU A 17 8.44 -7.67 -14.63
N ASP A 18 8.40 -7.20 -15.87
CA ASP A 18 7.26 -7.45 -16.74
C ASP A 18 7.31 -8.86 -17.36
N THR A 19 8.48 -9.48 -17.48
CA THR A 19 8.65 -10.77 -18.17
C THR A 19 7.77 -11.88 -17.57
N PRO A 20 7.79 -12.15 -16.24
CA PRO A 20 6.90 -13.15 -15.66
C PRO A 20 5.41 -12.83 -15.85
N ARG A 21 5.06 -11.54 -15.87
CA ARG A 21 3.68 -11.08 -16.07
C ARG A 21 3.21 -11.29 -17.50
N LEU A 22 4.08 -11.08 -18.49
CA LEU A 22 3.80 -11.34 -19.90
C LEU A 22 3.68 -12.84 -20.18
N MET A 23 4.56 -13.66 -19.61
CA MET A 23 4.43 -15.13 -19.68
C MET A 23 3.11 -15.61 -19.07
N PHE A 24 2.70 -15.03 -17.94
CA PHE A 24 1.39 -15.32 -17.34
C PHE A 24 0.23 -14.87 -18.21
N ALA A 25 0.34 -13.73 -18.89
CA ALA A 25 -0.67 -13.28 -19.85
C ALA A 25 -0.78 -14.24 -21.05
N ASP A 26 0.33 -14.74 -21.58
CA ASP A 26 0.31 -15.74 -22.67
C ASP A 26 -0.37 -17.03 -22.22
N TRP A 27 -0.02 -17.53 -21.03
CA TRP A 27 -0.68 -18.69 -20.42
C TRP A 27 -2.19 -18.46 -20.23
N LEU A 28 -2.61 -17.29 -19.75
CA LEU A 28 -4.02 -16.96 -19.58
C LEU A 28 -4.81 -16.99 -20.90
N ASP A 29 -4.21 -16.47 -21.96
CA ASP A 29 -4.79 -16.47 -23.31
C ASP A 29 -5.04 -17.91 -23.80
N GLU A 30 -4.02 -18.76 -23.66
CA GLU A 30 -4.08 -20.19 -24.01
C GLU A 30 -5.07 -20.97 -23.14
N ASN A 31 -5.35 -20.50 -21.93
CA ASN A 31 -6.25 -21.13 -20.97
C ASN A 31 -7.64 -20.46 -20.92
N GLY A 32 -8.03 -19.74 -21.98
CA GLY A 32 -9.40 -19.23 -22.15
C GLY A 32 -9.73 -18.02 -21.27
N GLN A 33 -8.72 -17.23 -20.90
CA GLN A 33 -8.86 -15.96 -20.18
C GLN A 33 -8.26 -14.78 -20.95
N PRO A 34 -8.64 -14.58 -22.23
CA PRO A 34 -8.04 -13.56 -23.10
C PRO A 34 -8.21 -12.13 -22.56
N GLU A 35 -9.32 -11.83 -21.87
CA GLU A 35 -9.56 -10.50 -21.30
C GLU A 35 -8.59 -10.18 -20.16
N ARG A 36 -8.20 -11.20 -19.36
CA ARG A 36 -7.21 -11.03 -18.30
C ARG A 36 -5.81 -10.84 -18.89
N ALA A 37 -5.49 -11.61 -19.93
CA ALA A 37 -4.24 -11.47 -20.68
C ALA A 37 -4.11 -10.07 -21.32
N GLU A 38 -5.17 -9.61 -22.00
CA GLU A 38 -5.27 -8.27 -22.58
C GLU A 38 -5.02 -7.19 -21.52
N PHE A 39 -5.70 -7.29 -20.37
CA PHE A 39 -5.57 -6.33 -19.28
C PHE A 39 -4.13 -6.21 -18.77
N ILE A 40 -3.43 -7.33 -18.54
CA ILE A 40 -2.03 -7.34 -18.12
C ILE A 40 -1.15 -6.63 -19.15
N ARG A 41 -1.27 -7.01 -20.43
CA ARG A 41 -0.46 -6.43 -21.52
C ARG A 41 -0.71 -4.92 -21.68
N LEU A 42 -1.97 -4.48 -21.59
CA LEU A 42 -2.33 -3.06 -21.67
C LEU A 42 -1.77 -2.27 -20.48
N GLN A 43 -1.89 -2.77 -19.24
CA GLN A 43 -1.33 -2.06 -18.08
C GLN A 43 0.20 -2.00 -18.12
N ILE A 44 0.88 -3.02 -18.64
CA ILE A 44 2.34 -2.99 -18.84
C ILE A 44 2.73 -1.91 -19.86
N LYS A 45 2.04 -1.86 -21.00
CA LYS A 45 2.27 -0.82 -22.02
C LYS A 45 2.03 0.59 -21.47
N TYR A 46 0.98 0.77 -20.67
CA TYR A 46 0.67 2.03 -20.00
C TYR A 46 1.76 2.40 -18.98
N HIS A 47 2.20 1.44 -18.16
CA HIS A 47 3.25 1.63 -17.15
C HIS A 47 4.59 2.02 -17.77
N ARG A 48 4.95 1.43 -18.92
CA ARG A 48 6.16 1.78 -19.68
C ARG A 48 6.07 3.13 -20.40
N GLY A 49 4.89 3.76 -20.43
CA GLY A 49 4.63 4.97 -21.23
C GLY A 49 4.61 4.72 -22.73
N SER A 50 4.57 3.46 -23.18
CA SER A 50 4.56 3.10 -24.60
C SER A 50 3.18 3.22 -25.25
N ASP A 51 2.12 3.29 -24.46
CA ASP A 51 0.75 3.46 -24.95
C ASP A 51 -0.04 4.38 -24.01
N THR A 52 -0.14 5.65 -24.41
CA THR A 52 -0.95 6.67 -23.74
C THR A 52 -2.24 6.98 -24.49
N ASN A 53 -2.65 6.09 -25.41
CA ASN A 53 -3.85 6.29 -26.21
C ASN A 53 -5.09 6.29 -25.29
N PRO A 54 -5.95 7.33 -25.36
CA PRO A 54 -7.21 7.36 -24.62
C PRO A 54 -8.10 6.12 -24.83
N GLN A 55 -8.06 5.51 -26.01
CA GLN A 55 -8.83 4.29 -26.31
C GLN A 55 -8.31 3.07 -25.53
N ALA A 56 -6.98 2.91 -25.45
CA ALA A 56 -6.36 1.84 -24.66
C ALA A 56 -6.67 2.02 -23.17
N HIS A 57 -6.65 3.26 -22.68
CA HIS A 57 -7.05 3.58 -21.31
C HIS A 57 -8.54 3.30 -21.04
N ALA A 58 -9.43 3.70 -21.96
CA ALA A 58 -10.86 3.38 -21.85
C ALA A 58 -11.11 1.86 -21.86
N ARG A 59 -10.34 1.10 -22.66
CA ARG A 59 -10.40 -0.37 -22.66
C ARG A 59 -9.95 -0.97 -21.33
N LEU A 60 -8.89 -0.45 -20.72
CA LEU A 60 -8.45 -0.86 -19.38
C LEU A 60 -9.54 -0.63 -18.32
N LEU A 61 -10.17 0.54 -18.32
CA LEU A 61 -11.25 0.87 -17.39
C LEU A 61 -12.46 -0.04 -17.58
N HIS A 62 -12.84 -0.30 -18.84
CA HIS A 62 -13.92 -1.24 -19.16
C HIS A 62 -13.63 -2.66 -18.71
N LEU A 63 -12.42 -3.17 -18.97
CA LEU A 63 -12.01 -4.50 -18.53
C LEU A 63 -12.08 -4.63 -17.00
N LEU A 64 -11.61 -3.62 -16.27
CA LEU A 64 -11.65 -3.63 -14.82
C LEU A 64 -13.09 -3.55 -14.29
N SER A 65 -13.94 -2.67 -14.83
CA SER A 65 -15.32 -2.53 -14.36
C SER A 65 -16.16 -3.80 -14.52
N VAL A 66 -15.86 -4.62 -15.53
CA VAL A 66 -16.57 -5.87 -15.80
C VAL A 66 -15.98 -7.04 -15.01
N HIS A 67 -14.65 -7.12 -14.86
CA HIS A 67 -13.98 -8.34 -14.41
C HIS A 67 -13.30 -8.25 -13.04
N GLU A 68 -13.20 -7.07 -12.42
CA GLU A 68 -12.48 -6.88 -11.15
C GLU A 68 -12.86 -7.91 -10.08
N ARG A 69 -14.15 -8.11 -9.82
CA ARG A 69 -14.63 -9.07 -8.81
C ARG A 69 -14.16 -10.50 -9.09
N LYS A 70 -14.25 -10.92 -10.36
CA LYS A 70 -13.79 -12.25 -10.80
C LYS A 70 -12.29 -12.39 -10.58
N TRP A 71 -11.52 -11.36 -10.89
CA TRP A 71 -10.06 -11.39 -10.80
C TRP A 71 -9.50 -11.26 -9.39
N LEU A 72 -10.21 -10.57 -8.49
CA LEU A 72 -9.91 -10.56 -7.05
C LEU A 72 -10.31 -11.89 -6.39
N GLY A 73 -11.26 -12.61 -7.00
CA GLY A 73 -11.74 -13.90 -6.50
C GLY A 73 -12.67 -13.79 -5.31
N PHE A 74 -13.18 -12.58 -5.02
CA PHE A 74 -13.95 -12.32 -3.81
C PHE A 74 -14.82 -11.05 -3.92
N GLU A 75 -15.91 -10.95 -3.13
CA GLU A 75 -16.80 -9.77 -3.13
C GLU A 75 -16.21 -8.55 -2.41
N VAL A 76 -15.95 -7.47 -3.13
CA VAL A 76 -15.43 -6.22 -2.55
C VAL A 76 -16.55 -5.52 -1.77
N GLU A 77 -16.30 -5.26 -0.49
CA GLU A 77 -17.23 -4.54 0.39
C GLU A 77 -17.19 -3.02 0.15
N CYS A 78 -18.11 -2.28 0.77
CA CYS A 78 -18.07 -0.82 0.79
C CYS A 78 -16.74 -0.32 1.39
N ASP A 79 -16.22 0.80 0.89
CA ASP A 79 -14.97 1.43 1.36
C ASP A 79 -13.70 0.55 1.21
N VAL A 80 -13.69 -0.35 0.22
CA VAL A 80 -12.52 -1.11 -0.21
C VAL A 80 -12.28 -0.85 -1.69
N GLU A 81 -11.11 -0.33 -2.03
CA GLU A 81 -10.73 -0.02 -3.41
C GLU A 81 -9.40 -0.67 -3.77
N TRP A 82 -9.40 -1.48 -4.83
CA TRP A 82 -8.20 -2.15 -5.34
C TRP A 82 -7.65 -1.42 -6.55
N HIS A 83 -6.36 -1.13 -6.50
CA HIS A 83 -5.65 -0.51 -7.60
C HIS A 83 -4.72 -1.53 -8.25
N PHE A 84 -5.01 -1.85 -9.51
CA PHE A 84 -4.22 -2.77 -10.28
C PHE A 84 -3.00 -2.07 -10.90
N ARG A 85 -1.83 -2.69 -10.79
CA ARG A 85 -0.60 -2.28 -11.47
C ARG A 85 -0.04 -3.44 -12.26
N ARG A 86 0.24 -3.21 -13.55
CA ARG A 86 0.76 -4.23 -14.49
C ARG A 86 -0.04 -5.54 -14.43
N GLY A 87 -1.35 -5.44 -14.24
CA GLY A 87 -2.29 -6.55 -14.24
C GLY A 87 -2.62 -7.17 -12.88
N PHE A 88 -1.99 -6.74 -11.78
CA PHE A 88 -2.17 -7.34 -10.45
C PHE A 88 -2.64 -6.33 -9.41
N PRO A 89 -3.46 -6.76 -8.42
CA PRO A 89 -3.85 -5.90 -7.30
C PRO A 89 -2.60 -5.65 -6.42
N GLU A 90 -1.92 -4.53 -6.67
CA GLU A 90 -0.69 -4.17 -5.96
C GLU A 90 -0.93 -3.13 -4.86
N GLN A 91 -2.08 -2.45 -4.89
CA GLN A 91 -2.45 -1.43 -3.92
C GLN A 91 -3.89 -1.61 -3.42
N LEU A 92 -4.08 -1.46 -2.11
CA LEU A 92 -5.37 -1.49 -1.43
C LEU A 92 -5.59 -0.16 -0.71
N THR A 93 -6.75 0.48 -0.94
CA THR A 93 -7.23 1.61 -0.15
C THR A 93 -8.46 1.18 0.63
N THR A 94 -8.45 1.34 1.94
CA THR A 94 -9.60 1.02 2.78
C THR A 94 -9.55 1.76 4.11
N ASN A 95 -10.60 1.62 4.94
CA ASN A 95 -10.56 2.08 6.33
C ASN A 95 -9.95 1.00 7.23
N ILE A 96 -9.40 1.41 8.38
CA ILE A 96 -8.70 0.50 9.28
C ILE A 96 -9.60 -0.57 9.91
N ARG A 97 -10.91 -0.33 10.03
CA ARG A 97 -11.86 -1.32 10.54
C ARG A 97 -11.98 -2.48 9.56
N ASN A 98 -12.28 -2.18 8.29
CA ASN A 98 -12.38 -3.17 7.21
C ASN A 98 -11.06 -3.95 7.06
N LEU A 99 -9.92 -3.27 7.15
CA LEU A 99 -8.61 -3.94 7.11
C LEU A 99 -8.46 -5.02 8.19
N LEU A 100 -8.89 -4.73 9.42
CA LEU A 100 -8.77 -5.68 10.54
C LEU A 100 -9.82 -6.80 10.48
N GLU A 101 -11.03 -6.47 10.06
CA GLU A 101 -12.14 -7.43 9.90
C GLU A 101 -11.85 -8.45 8.80
N HIS A 102 -11.21 -8.03 7.70
CA HIS A 102 -10.90 -8.90 6.54
C HIS A 102 -9.41 -9.23 6.41
N TRP A 103 -8.67 -9.16 7.52
CA TRP A 103 -7.22 -9.29 7.55
C TRP A 103 -6.70 -10.48 6.73
N GLU A 104 -7.18 -11.70 6.99
CA GLU A 104 -6.69 -12.93 6.35
C GLU A 104 -6.84 -12.89 4.83
N ARG A 105 -7.93 -12.30 4.35
CA ARG A 105 -8.24 -12.20 2.93
C ARG A 105 -7.34 -11.22 2.22
N PHE A 106 -7.07 -10.06 2.84
CA PHE A 106 -6.16 -9.07 2.27
C PHE A 106 -4.70 -9.52 2.38
N ALA A 107 -4.34 -10.19 3.47
CA ALA A 107 -3.02 -10.78 3.66
C ALA A 107 -2.72 -11.91 2.67
N ALA A 108 -3.75 -12.63 2.20
CA ALA A 108 -3.60 -13.68 1.18
C ALA A 108 -3.32 -13.14 -0.24
N VAL A 109 -3.48 -11.84 -0.49
CA VAL A 109 -3.20 -11.24 -1.80
C VAL A 109 -1.68 -11.07 -1.96
N GLY A 110 -1.02 -12.08 -2.54
CA GLY A 110 0.44 -12.12 -2.68
C GLY A 110 1.07 -10.99 -3.50
N SER A 111 0.29 -10.32 -4.35
CA SER A 111 0.74 -9.15 -5.11
C SER A 111 0.58 -7.82 -4.37
N LEU A 112 -0.10 -7.77 -3.23
CA LEU A 112 -0.31 -6.52 -2.48
C LEU A 112 1.02 -6.01 -1.93
N ARG A 113 1.33 -4.74 -2.23
CA ARG A 113 2.56 -4.05 -1.80
C ARG A 113 2.27 -2.73 -1.11
N ASP A 114 1.18 -2.07 -1.47
CA ASP A 114 0.88 -0.73 -0.98
C ASP A 114 -0.47 -0.71 -0.26
N LEU A 115 -0.46 -0.33 1.00
CA LEU A 115 -1.65 -0.27 1.82
C LEU A 115 -1.93 1.18 2.21
N CYS A 116 -3.07 1.71 1.79
CA CYS A 116 -3.59 3.01 2.17
C CYS A 116 -4.77 2.83 3.13
N VAL A 117 -4.63 3.33 4.35
CA VAL A 117 -5.56 3.10 5.44
C VAL A 117 -6.07 4.43 5.97
N THR A 118 -7.40 4.63 5.92
CA THR A 118 -8.10 5.74 6.58
C THR A 118 -8.64 5.30 7.95
N GLY A 119 -9.17 6.19 8.78
CA GLY A 119 -9.76 5.77 10.06
C GLY A 119 -8.78 5.69 11.24
N GLY A 120 -7.58 6.27 11.12
CA GLY A 120 -6.45 6.02 12.02
C GLY A 120 -6.64 6.54 13.45
N ARG A 121 -7.36 5.79 14.30
CA ARG A 121 -7.49 6.03 15.75
C ARG A 121 -6.52 5.16 16.54
N LYS A 122 -6.05 5.63 17.70
CA LYS A 122 -5.07 4.94 18.59
C LYS A 122 -5.33 3.42 18.73
N ARG A 123 -6.50 3.04 19.23
CA ARG A 123 -6.83 1.63 19.53
C ARG A 123 -6.75 0.73 18.30
N ILE A 124 -7.05 1.29 17.13
CA ILE A 124 -7.11 0.50 15.91
C ILE A 124 -5.71 0.34 15.31
N VAL A 125 -4.84 1.34 15.44
CA VAL A 125 -3.43 1.18 15.04
C VAL A 125 -2.67 0.26 15.99
N GLU A 126 -2.98 0.27 17.29
CA GLU A 126 -2.48 -0.74 18.22
C GLU A 126 -2.86 -2.15 17.75
N ALA A 127 -4.10 -2.36 17.27
CA ALA A 127 -4.49 -3.64 16.69
C ALA A 127 -3.74 -3.97 15.38
N LEU A 128 -3.46 -2.98 14.53
CA LEU A 128 -2.69 -3.15 13.30
C LEU A 128 -1.25 -3.60 13.55
N VAL A 129 -0.56 -3.02 14.54
CA VAL A 129 0.84 -3.40 14.84
C VAL A 129 0.97 -4.79 15.46
N GLN A 130 -0.12 -5.33 16.01
CA GLN A 130 -0.19 -6.71 16.52
C GLN A 130 -0.45 -7.76 15.43
N LYS A 131 -0.75 -7.34 14.19
CA LYS A 131 -0.91 -8.25 13.07
C LYS A 131 0.44 -8.59 12.45
N ASN A 132 0.54 -9.78 11.86
CA ASN A 132 1.72 -10.22 11.10
C ASN A 132 1.68 -9.69 9.67
N TRP A 133 2.30 -8.55 9.43
CA TRP A 133 2.36 -7.90 8.13
C TRP A 133 3.01 -8.81 7.10
N VAL A 134 2.47 -8.79 5.89
CA VAL A 134 2.95 -9.64 4.80
C VAL A 134 4.29 -9.08 4.28
N PRO A 135 5.34 -9.92 4.11
CA PRO A 135 6.66 -9.50 3.63
C PRO A 135 6.70 -8.74 2.29
N SER A 136 5.65 -8.90 1.47
CA SER A 136 5.49 -8.21 0.19
C SER A 136 5.14 -6.74 0.35
N TRP A 137 4.61 -6.32 1.50
CA TRP A 137 4.23 -4.93 1.77
C TRP A 137 5.47 -4.04 1.80
N LYS A 138 5.43 -2.95 1.04
CA LYS A 138 6.51 -1.96 0.91
C LYS A 138 6.08 -0.58 1.32
N ARG A 139 4.80 -0.23 1.17
CA ARG A 139 4.33 1.10 1.53
C ARG A 139 3.09 1.00 2.39
N ILE A 140 3.11 1.66 3.55
CA ILE A 140 1.92 1.89 4.35
C ILE A 140 1.68 3.39 4.42
N ILE A 141 0.50 3.80 3.99
CA ILE A 141 -0.01 5.16 4.09
C ILE A 141 -1.15 5.15 5.08
N LEU A 142 -1.00 5.85 6.19
CA LEU A 142 -2.04 6.07 7.16
C LEU A 142 -2.56 7.50 7.00
N HIS A 143 -3.87 7.65 6.90
CA HIS A 143 -4.57 8.92 6.90
C HIS A 143 -5.26 9.13 8.25
N ALA A 144 -5.02 10.29 8.84
CA ALA A 144 -5.75 10.74 10.02
C ALA A 144 -7.22 11.03 9.67
N ASP A 145 -8.13 10.63 10.56
CA ASP A 145 -9.50 11.14 10.51
C ASP A 145 -9.51 12.57 11.06
N PHE A 146 -10.05 13.51 10.31
CA PHE A 146 -10.43 14.81 10.86
C PHE A 146 -11.70 14.61 11.69
N ALA A 147 -11.63 14.85 13.00
CA ALA A 147 -12.84 14.89 13.81
C ALA A 147 -13.69 16.10 13.42
N TYR A 148 -15.00 15.91 13.29
CA TYR A 148 -15.96 16.96 12.93
C TYR A 148 -16.05 18.11 13.96
N ASP A 149 -15.48 17.94 15.15
CA ASP A 149 -15.45 18.93 16.22
C ASP A 149 -14.18 19.82 16.21
N GLY A 150 -13.32 19.68 15.20
CA GLY A 150 -12.08 20.47 15.08
C GLY A 150 -11.02 20.10 16.12
N GLY A 151 -11.24 19.05 16.92
CA GLY A 151 -10.27 18.51 17.84
C GLY A 151 -9.36 17.51 17.15
N LEU A 152 -8.06 17.81 17.09
CA LEU A 152 -7.05 16.82 16.71
C LEU A 152 -7.06 15.70 17.76
N ILE A 153 -7.52 14.51 17.38
CA ILE A 153 -7.35 13.32 18.22
C ILE A 153 -5.84 13.14 18.38
N GLY A 154 -5.35 13.14 19.62
CA GLY A 154 -3.93 12.95 19.92
C GLY A 154 -3.42 11.64 19.32
N CYS A 155 -2.65 11.76 18.22
CA CYS A 155 -2.11 10.62 17.49
C CYS A 155 -0.72 10.19 18.00
N GLU A 156 -0.18 10.86 19.02
CA GLU A 156 1.10 10.53 19.65
C GLU A 156 1.22 9.04 19.99
N PRO A 157 0.27 8.41 20.71
CA PRO A 157 0.43 7.00 21.10
C PRO A 157 0.50 6.05 19.90
N MET A 158 -0.16 6.42 18.81
CA MET A 158 -0.10 5.68 17.56
C MET A 158 1.29 5.77 16.93
N ILE A 159 1.85 6.98 16.80
CA ILE A 159 3.19 7.18 16.22
C ILE A 159 4.25 6.47 17.07
N VAL A 160 4.15 6.53 18.39
CA VAL A 160 5.05 5.80 19.31
C VAL A 160 4.95 4.29 19.12
N SER A 161 3.74 3.76 18.92
CA SER A 161 3.51 2.32 18.67
C SER A 161 4.13 1.88 17.35
N LEU A 162 3.98 2.67 16.28
CA LEU A 162 4.63 2.40 14.99
C LEU A 162 6.15 2.48 15.07
N ALA A 163 6.69 3.49 15.76
CA ALA A 163 8.13 3.63 15.95
C ALA A 163 8.74 2.45 16.71
N SER A 164 7.96 1.77 17.56
CA SER A 164 8.41 0.59 18.31
C SER A 164 8.11 -0.74 17.59
N CYS A 165 7.54 -0.71 16.39
CA CYS A 165 7.12 -1.90 15.66
C CYS A 165 8.25 -2.45 14.76
N PRO A 166 8.78 -3.66 15.03
CA PRO A 166 9.88 -4.23 14.23
C PRO A 166 9.51 -4.43 12.77
N GLN A 167 8.24 -4.72 12.49
CA GLN A 167 7.73 -4.99 11.14
C GLN A 167 7.82 -3.78 10.21
N VAL A 168 8.00 -2.56 10.74
CA VAL A 168 8.24 -1.36 9.93
C VAL A 168 9.54 -1.47 9.14
N SER A 169 10.50 -2.28 9.60
CA SER A 169 11.79 -2.45 8.93
C SER A 169 11.68 -3.09 7.53
N GLN A 170 10.56 -3.75 7.22
CA GLN A 170 10.31 -4.36 5.91
C GLN A 170 9.82 -3.35 4.86
N LEU A 171 9.36 -2.18 5.31
CA LEU A 171 8.77 -1.16 4.45
C LEU A 171 9.87 -0.33 3.77
N GLU A 172 9.55 0.14 2.57
CA GLU A 172 10.30 1.17 1.86
C GLU A 172 9.76 2.57 2.22
N GLU A 173 8.45 2.70 2.45
CA GLU A 173 7.81 3.97 2.80
C GLU A 173 6.75 3.82 3.90
N LEU A 174 6.83 4.71 4.89
CA LEU A 174 5.78 4.94 5.87
C LEU A 174 5.32 6.38 5.73
N ASN A 175 4.04 6.57 5.44
CA ASN A 175 3.43 7.88 5.29
C ASN A 175 2.33 8.07 6.33
N LEU A 176 2.46 9.10 7.15
CA LEU A 176 1.55 9.47 8.22
C LEU A 176 0.87 10.79 7.85
N THR A 177 -0.01 10.75 6.85
CA THR A 177 -0.73 11.91 6.34
C THR A 177 -1.78 12.41 7.34
N GLY A 178 -1.75 13.70 7.64
CA GLY A 178 -2.66 14.37 8.58
C GLY A 178 -2.33 14.14 10.05
N PHE A 179 -1.20 13.49 10.37
CA PHE A 179 -0.79 13.22 11.74
C PHE A 179 0.19 14.26 12.27
N GLU A 180 -0.22 14.97 13.32
CA GLU A 180 0.69 15.85 14.06
C GLU A 180 1.72 15.07 14.86
N VAL A 181 2.94 15.62 14.89
CA VAL A 181 4.07 15.04 15.61
C VAL A 181 4.34 15.86 16.86
N SER A 182 3.96 15.33 18.03
CA SER A 182 4.34 15.88 19.32
C SER A 182 5.84 15.70 19.57
N PRO A 183 6.46 16.44 20.53
CA PRO A 183 7.86 16.24 20.90
C PRO A 183 8.18 14.80 21.31
N ARG A 184 7.26 14.12 22.01
CA ARG A 184 7.44 12.72 22.40
C ARG A 184 7.34 11.77 21.22
N ALA A 185 6.43 12.01 20.29
CA ALA A 185 6.35 11.25 19.04
C ALA A 185 7.62 11.45 18.21
N ALA A 186 8.14 12.67 18.10
CA ALA A 186 9.40 12.96 17.43
C ALA A 186 10.58 12.20 18.08
N GLN A 187 10.65 12.21 19.41
CA GLN A 187 11.67 11.46 20.14
C GLN A 187 11.59 9.95 19.84
N ALA A 188 10.39 9.37 19.88
CA ALA A 188 10.19 7.95 19.58
C ALA A 188 10.61 7.58 18.15
N LEU A 189 10.29 8.43 17.16
CA LEU A 189 10.72 8.23 15.78
C LEU A 189 12.25 8.22 15.66
N ILE A 190 12.95 9.14 16.33
CA ILE A 190 14.41 9.29 16.22
C ILE A 190 15.16 8.17 16.92
N THR A 191 14.61 7.63 18.00
CA THR A 191 15.22 6.52 18.74
C THR A 191 14.87 5.15 18.16
N SER A 192 14.01 5.09 17.16
CA SER A 192 13.59 3.83 16.55
C SER A 192 14.67 3.25 15.64
N GLU A 193 15.19 2.08 16.02
CA GLU A 193 16.06 1.29 15.13
C GLU A 193 15.30 0.70 13.93
N HIS A 194 13.99 0.47 14.07
CA HIS A 194 13.16 -0.13 13.03
C HIS A 194 12.86 0.81 11.86
N LEU A 195 13.02 2.12 12.05
CA LEU A 195 12.89 3.14 11.00
C LEU A 195 14.22 3.40 10.24
N ALA A 196 15.33 2.81 10.68
CA ALA A 196 16.62 2.95 10.00
C ALA A 196 16.61 2.47 8.53
N PRO A 197 16.03 1.32 8.15
CA PRO A 197 16.04 0.84 6.76
C PRO A 197 15.02 1.52 5.86
N LEU A 198 14.08 2.28 6.42
CA LEU A 198 13.02 2.94 5.67
C LEU A 198 13.62 3.93 4.67
N ALA A 199 13.28 3.82 3.39
CA ALA A 199 13.76 4.75 2.36
C ALA A 199 13.05 6.12 2.46
N ARG A 200 11.81 6.14 2.96
CA ARG A 200 11.01 7.36 3.06
C ARG A 200 10.07 7.37 4.26
N LEU A 201 10.18 8.41 5.09
CA LEU A 201 9.21 8.77 6.12
C LEU A 201 8.50 10.06 5.72
N SER A 202 7.18 10.02 5.57
CA SER A 202 6.38 11.13 5.06
C SER A 202 5.31 11.56 6.05
N PHE A 203 5.08 12.87 6.18
CA PHE A 203 3.95 13.45 6.89
C PHE A 203 3.34 14.54 6.02
N ARG A 204 2.30 14.21 5.26
CA ARG A 204 1.62 15.18 4.39
C ARG A 204 0.50 15.88 5.14
N SER A 205 0.15 17.09 4.70
CA SER A 205 -1.01 17.84 5.21
C SER A 205 -0.90 18.18 6.70
N VAL A 206 0.31 18.48 7.18
CA VAL A 206 0.58 18.86 8.57
C VAL A 206 1.53 20.05 8.59
N VAL A 207 1.28 21.02 9.47
CA VAL A 207 2.22 22.11 9.75
C VAL A 207 3.00 21.76 11.01
N TRP A 208 4.33 21.72 10.91
CA TRP A 208 5.19 21.46 12.06
C TRP A 208 5.76 22.73 12.65
N SER A 209 6.06 22.69 13.95
CA SER A 209 6.96 23.67 14.55
C SER A 209 8.36 23.58 13.91
N SER A 210 9.06 24.71 13.86
CA SER A 210 10.44 24.77 13.36
C SER A 210 11.39 23.81 14.09
N GLU A 211 11.15 23.62 15.39
CA GLU A 211 11.92 22.70 16.25
C GLU A 211 11.70 21.23 15.85
N THR A 212 10.45 20.77 15.75
CA THR A 212 10.13 19.40 15.32
C THR A 212 10.70 19.11 13.94
N ARG A 213 10.58 20.08 13.00
CA ARG A 213 11.15 19.95 11.66
C ARG A 213 12.67 19.81 11.70
N ALA A 214 13.36 20.64 12.47
CA ALA A 214 14.83 20.60 12.58
C ALA A 214 15.33 19.28 13.17
N ILE A 215 14.68 18.82 14.24
CA ILE A 215 15.01 17.58 14.95
C ILE A 215 14.82 16.35 14.04
N LEU A 216 13.67 16.23 13.38
CA LEU A 216 13.40 15.11 12.45
C LEU A 216 14.31 15.19 11.22
N SER A 217 14.53 16.37 10.65
CA SER A 217 15.39 16.53 9.46
C SER A 217 16.84 16.14 9.77
N LYS A 218 17.33 16.41 10.99
CA LYS A 218 18.68 15.99 11.41
C LYS A 218 18.84 14.48 11.44
N CYS A 219 17.80 13.73 11.84
CA CYS A 219 17.86 12.27 11.94
C CYS A 219 17.56 11.55 10.62
N PHE A 220 16.58 12.04 9.86
CA PHE A 220 16.09 11.37 8.66
C PHE A 220 16.64 11.95 7.35
N GLY A 221 17.17 13.17 7.37
CA GLY A 221 17.77 13.83 6.21
C GLY A 221 16.85 13.79 4.98
N ASN A 222 17.39 13.31 3.85
CA ASN A 222 16.68 13.20 2.58
C ASN A 222 15.52 12.19 2.59
N ARG A 223 15.43 11.32 3.60
CA ARG A 223 14.35 10.33 3.76
C ARG A 223 13.07 10.97 4.30
N LEU A 224 13.15 12.15 4.90
CA LEU A 224 11.99 12.88 5.41
C LEU A 224 11.28 13.65 4.28
N ARG A 225 9.95 13.52 4.22
CA ARG A 225 9.07 14.33 3.37
C ARG A 225 7.97 14.95 4.25
N ALA A 226 7.85 16.26 4.18
CA ALA A 226 6.89 17.05 4.97
C ALA A 226 6.27 18.11 4.06
#